data_AF-A0A1H7PL92-F1
#
_entry.id   AF-A0A1H7PL92-F1
#
_cell.length_a   1.000
_cell.length_b   1.000
_cell.length_c   1.000
_cell.angle_alpha   90.00
_cell.angle_beta   90.00
_cell.angle_gamma   90.00
#
_symmetry.space_group_name_H-M   'P 1'
#
loop_
_entity.id
_entity.type
_entity.pdbx_description
1 polymer ?
#
loop_
_entity_poly.entity_id
_entity_poly.type
_entity_poly.pdbx_seq_one_letter_code
_entity_poly.pdbx_strand_id
1 'polypeptide(L)' 'MDQVNKAILFLAVIETMLEALHHIEVDQTELVDSLVMLGFDPINILYETNTIRSFQKVCRAFAELDLADEALSAFLQE' A
#
# COMPACT_ATOMS: atom_id res chain seq x y z
N MET A 1 -14.42 3.76 -0.61
CA MET A 1 -13.67 3.02 -1.64
C MET A 1 -14.10 1.57 -1.57
N ASP A 2 -14.32 0.93 -2.72
CA ASP A 2 -14.59 -0.52 -2.76
C ASP A 2 -13.38 -1.32 -2.23
N GLN A 3 -13.60 -2.50 -1.65
CA GLN A 3 -12.51 -3.30 -1.06
C GLN A 3 -11.48 -3.75 -2.10
N VAL A 4 -11.91 -4.04 -3.34
CA VAL A 4 -11.01 -4.37 -4.46
C VAL A 4 -10.12 -3.18 -4.79
N ASN A 5 -10.71 -1.98 -4.92
CA ASN A 5 -9.95 -0.76 -5.18
C ASN A 5 -8.98 -0.43 -4.04
N LYS A 6 -9.36 -0.74 -2.79
CA LYS A 6 -8.47 -0.62 -1.63
C LYS A 6 -7.30 -1.59 -1.71
N ALA A 7 -7.55 -2.84 -2.08
CA ALA A 7 -6.50 -3.84 -2.28
C ALA A 7 -5.54 -3.46 -3.41
N ILE A 8 -6.05 -2.98 -4.54
CA ILE A 8 -5.23 -2.48 -5.66
C ILE A 8 -4.32 -1.33 -5.18
N LEU A 9 -4.89 -0.37 -4.45
CA LEU A 9 -4.11 0.75 -3.93
C LEU A 9 -3.04 0.31 -2.93
N PHE A 10 -3.34 -0.66 -2.07
CA PHE A 10 -2.33 -1.28 -1.20
C PHE A 10 -1.20 -1.92 -1.99
N LEU A 11 -1.51 -2.67 -3.06
CA LEU A 11 -0.50 -3.32 -3.88
C LEU A 11 0.42 -2.28 -4.56
N ALA A 12 -0.14 -1.21 -5.10
CA ALA A 12 0.63 -0.11 -5.67
C ALA A 12 1.57 0.54 -4.63
N VAL A 13 1.05 0.84 -3.43
CA VAL A 13 1.89 1.40 -2.33
C VAL A 13 2.99 0.42 -1.92
N ILE A 14 2.69 -0.87 -1.81
CA ILE A 14 3.68 -1.92 -1.47
C ILE A 14 4.78 -1.96 -2.53
N GLU A 15 4.43 -1.90 -3.81
CA GLU A 15 5.39 -1.86 -4.93
C GLU A 15 6.29 -0.62 -4.85
N THR A 16 5.72 0.59 -4.74
CA THR A 16 6.48 1.83 -4.62
C THR A 16 7.40 1.83 -3.39
N MET A 17 6.93 1.31 -2.25
CA MET A 17 7.79 1.19 -1.06
C MET A 17 8.92 0.18 -1.25
N LEU A 18 8.72 -0.88 -2.03
CA LEU A 18 9.77 -1.84 -2.39
C LEU A 18 10.81 -1.21 -3.31
N GLU A 19 10.39 -0.41 -4.28
CA GLU A 19 11.28 0.38 -5.15
C GLU A 19 12.17 1.31 -4.33
N ALA A 20 11.57 2.04 -3.38
CA ALA A 20 12.32 2.90 -2.46
C ALA A 20 13.35 2.13 -1.61
N LEU A 21 13.02 0.91 -1.16
CA LEU A 21 13.96 0.03 -0.45
C LEU A 21 15.11 -0.45 -1.33
N HIS A 22 14.91 -0.54 -2.65
CA HIS A 22 15.94 -0.82 -3.64
C HIS A 22 16.70 0.43 -4.11
N HIS A 23 16.52 1.58 -3.45
CA HIS A 23 17.13 2.85 -3.82
C HIS A 23 16.73 3.37 -5.21
N ILE A 24 15.55 2.97 -5.68
CA ILE A 24 14.93 3.54 -6.88
C ILE A 24 14.21 4.84 -6.46
N GLU A 25 14.32 5.87 -7.30
CA GLU A 25 13.62 7.13 -7.08
C GLU A 25 12.11 6.92 -7.29
N VAL A 26 11.31 7.40 -6.34
CA VAL A 26 9.85 7.24 -6.33
C VAL A 26 9.17 8.58 -6.21
N ASP A 27 7.98 8.72 -6.80
CA ASP A 27 7.15 9.91 -6.60
C ASP A 27 6.60 9.92 -5.18
N GLN A 28 7.22 10.75 -4.32
CA GLN A 28 6.79 10.89 -2.94
C GLN A 28 5.40 11.52 -2.80
N THR A 29 4.96 12.33 -3.76
CA THR A 29 3.64 12.99 -3.69
C THR A 29 2.55 11.95 -3.86
N GLU A 30 2.69 11.09 -4.88
CA GLU A 30 1.75 10.00 -5.15
C GLU A 30 1.72 8.98 -4.00
N LEU A 31 2.88 8.66 -3.43
CA LEU A 31 2.97 7.77 -2.27
C LEU A 31 2.28 8.35 -1.03
N VAL A 32 2.46 9.65 -0.76
CA VAL A 32 1.78 10.35 0.34
C VAL A 32 0.27 10.31 0.15
N ASP A 33 -0.23 10.68 -1.02
CA ASP A 33 -1.66 10.70 -1.31
C ASP A 33 -2.27 9.31 -1.17
N SER A 34 -1.60 8.29 -1.70
CA SER A 34 -2.03 6.89 -1.60
C SER A 34 -2.09 6.41 -0.13
N LEU A 35 -1.09 6.76 0.68
CA LEU A 35 -1.09 6.44 2.11
C LEU A 35 -2.25 7.12 2.86
N VAL A 36 -2.54 8.39 2.56
CA VAL A 36 -3.72 9.10 3.13
C VAL A 36 -5.01 8.40 2.73
N MET A 37 -5.16 8.02 1.46
CA MET A 37 -6.35 7.32 0.96
C MET A 37 -6.56 5.95 1.61
N LEU A 38 -5.47 5.28 1.99
CA LEU A 38 -5.50 4.03 2.76
C LEU A 38 -5.76 4.22 4.26
N GLY A 39 -5.74 5.47 4.75
CA GLY A 39 -5.99 5.83 6.15
C GLY A 39 -4.75 5.83 7.03
N PHE A 40 -3.55 5.82 6.45
CA PHE A 40 -2.30 5.99 7.20
C PHE A 40 -2.01 7.47 7.45
N ASP A 41 -1.20 7.72 8.48
CA ASP A 41 -0.49 8.99 8.65
C ASP A 41 0.83 8.92 7.85
N PRO A 42 0.96 9.64 6.72
CA PRO A 42 2.16 9.61 5.90
C PRO A 42 3.39 10.15 6.64
N ILE A 43 3.21 11.06 7.60
CA ILE A 43 4.34 11.59 8.38
C ILE A 43 4.95 10.47 9.21
N ASN A 44 4.08 9.72 9.90
CA ASN A 44 4.53 8.59 10.70
C ASN A 44 5.15 7.48 9.84
N ILE A 45 4.57 7.19 8.68
CA ILE A 45 5.00 6.11 7.79
C ILE A 45 6.30 6.47 7.06
N LEU A 46 6.45 7.67 6.50
CA LEU A 46 7.56 7.99 5.62
C LEU A 46 8.76 8.63 6.34
N TYR A 47 8.52 9.39 7.41
CA TYR A 47 9.57 10.23 8.02
C TYR A 47 9.92 9.83 9.45
N GLU A 48 8.97 9.36 10.25
CA GLU A 48 9.22 9.04 11.68
C GLU A 48 9.52 7.55 11.91
N THR A 49 9.11 6.69 10.98
CA THR A 49 9.32 5.24 11.07
C THR A 49 10.38 4.83 10.05
N ASN A 50 11.29 3.94 10.44
CA ASN A 50 12.25 3.33 9.52
C ASN A 50 11.51 2.64 8.34
N THR A 51 11.99 2.85 7.11
CA THR A 51 11.34 2.39 5.87
C THR A 51 10.94 0.92 5.88
N ILE A 52 11.78 0.02 6.41
CA ILE A 52 11.46 -1.42 6.49
C ILE A 52 10.30 -1.68 7.46
N ARG A 53 10.26 -0.98 8.60
CA ARG A 53 9.15 -1.10 9.56
C ARG A 53 7.86 -0.52 8.99
N SER A 54 7.96 0.59 8.26
CA SER A 54 6.83 1.20 7.56
C SER A 54 6.25 0.25 6.51
N PHE A 55 7.12 -0.36 5.70
CA PHE A 55 6.75 -1.38 4.72
C PHE A 55 6.02 -2.56 5.40
N GLN A 56 6.56 -3.08 6.51
CA GLN A 56 5.91 -4.14 7.28
C GLN A 56 4.52 -3.74 7.81
N LYS A 57 4.32 -2.49 8.25
CA LYS A 57 3.01 -1.99 8.69
C LYS A 57 2.00 -2.00 7.54
N VAL A 58 2.40 -1.53 6.35
CA VAL A 58 1.54 -1.50 5.17
C VAL A 58 1.19 -2.93 4.72
N CYS A 59 2.15 -3.83 4.64
CA CYS A 59 1.90 -5.24 4.30
C CYS A 59 0.96 -5.93 5.29
N ARG A 60 1.06 -5.62 6.59
CA ARG A 60 0.16 -6.18 7.60
C ARG A 60 -1.27 -5.68 7.42
N ALA A 61 -1.44 -4.38 7.20
CA ALA A 61 -2.75 -3.80 6.94
C ALA A 61 -3.39 -4.34 5.66
N PHE A 62 -2.57 -4.66 4.64
CA PHE A 62 -3.05 -5.36 3.45
C PHE A 62 -3.52 -6.79 3.76
N ALA A 63 -2.76 -7.55 4.56
CA ALA A 63 -3.15 -8.91 4.95
C ALA A 63 -4.42 -8.96 5.83
N GLU A 64 -4.77 -7.85 6.47
CA GLU A 64 -5.98 -7.69 7.29
C GLU A 64 -7.19 -7.23 6.46
N LEU A 65 -7.05 -7.00 5.15
CA LEU A 65 -8.18 -6.74 4.26
C LEU A 65 -9.06 -7.99 4.15
N ASP A 66 -10.32 -7.84 4.54
CA ASP A 66 -11.35 -8.84 4.30
C ASP A 66 -11.84 -8.71 2.85
N LEU A 67 -11.30 -9.56 1.99
CA LEU A 67 -11.68 -9.68 0.58
C LEU A 67 -12.55 -10.93 0.42
N ALA A 68 -13.80 -10.73 0.00
CA ALA A 68 -14.67 -11.85 -0.36
C ALA A 68 -14.11 -12.62 -1.57
N ASP A 69 -14.36 -13.93 -1.64
CA ASP A 69 -13.89 -14.77 -2.75
C ASP A 69 -14.40 -14.27 -4.13
N GLU A 70 -15.58 -13.64 -4.17
CA GLU A 70 -16.09 -13.03 -5.40
C GLU A 70 -15.25 -11.82 -5.85
N ALA A 71 -14.69 -11.07 -4.91
CA ALA A 71 -13.80 -9.94 -5.18
C ALA A 71 -12.43 -10.40 -5.69
N LEU A 72 -11.93 -11.54 -5.17
CA LEU A 72 -10.68 -12.17 -5.66
C LEU A 72 -10.84 -12.72 -7.08
N SER A 73 -12.03 -13.21 -7.43
CA SER A 73 -12.34 -13.74 -8.77
C SER A 73 -12.17 -12.69 -9.87
N ALA A 74 -12.35 -11.39 -9.55
CA ALA A 74 -12.14 -10.30 -10.49
C ALA A 74 -10.67 -10.10 -10.88
N PHE A 75 -9.72 -10.48 -10.02
CA PHE A 75 -8.27 -10.40 -10.31
C PHE A 75 -7.76 -11.54 -11.21
N LEU A 76 -8.53 -12.63 -11.35
CA LEU A 76 -8.13 -13.82 -12.11
C LEU A 76 -8.58 -13.79 -13.58
N GLN A 77 -9.29 -12.74 -14.01
CA GLN A 77 -9.86 -12.64 -15.37
C GLN A 77 -8.98 -11.88 -16.38
N GLU A 78 -7.69 -11.68 -16.10
CA GLU A 78 -6.72 -11.13 -17.06
C GLU A 78 -6.00 -12.20 -17.90
#